data_AF-A0A7C7X757-F1
#
_entry.id   AF-A0A7C7X757-F1
#
_cell.length_a   1.000
_cell.length_b   1.000
_cell.length_c   1.000
_cell.angle_alpha   90.00
_cell.angle_beta   90.00
_cell.angle_gamma   90.00
#
_symmetry.space_group_name_H-M   'P 1'
#
loop_
_entity.id
_entity.type
_entity.pdbx_description
1 polymer ?
#
loop_
_entity_poly.entity_id
_entity_poly.type
_entity_poly.pdbx_seq_one_letter_code
_entity_poly.pdbx_strand_id
1 'polypeptide(L)'
;MKGERHAYTNENESPHGSIVVYLDFGRGEFTSRIFGARTVVAFDLTKIERHIERQPEYTTDAPGYCLLVFGPEAETRVWLVNDGNVLYVDRNGNDDLTEVDERVIQPETSTSRTFDAGLIRDQLARGYSLRVYMQSDGTAKLRVKQGSGNYQYAGWSKATKPRFANKPEEAPIIHFGGPMTFGQYGPRQSLPRDIEGKSYRKTSLKLMIGTPGIGEGSFASYHCRCRRDKNMTAKVEYPSRSGGGPITTEVAYKMHG
;
A
#
# COMPACT_ATOMS: atom_id res chain seq x y z
N MET A 1 -6.83 9.92 30.09
CA MET A 1 -6.41 8.71 29.34
C MET A 1 -5.44 9.15 28.25
N LYS A 2 -4.27 8.49 28.15
CA LYS A 2 -3.23 8.81 27.17
C LYS A 2 -3.71 8.31 25.79
N GLY A 3 -3.91 9.22 24.84
CA GLY A 3 -4.10 8.86 23.43
C GLY A 3 -2.82 8.25 22.88
N GLU A 4 -2.93 7.15 22.14
CA GLU A 4 -1.80 6.50 21.48
C GLU A 4 -1.20 7.46 20.44
N ARG A 5 0.12 7.65 20.51
CA ARG A 5 0.89 8.50 19.60
C ARG A 5 1.58 7.59 18.59
N HIS A 6 1.19 7.67 17.32
CA HIS A 6 1.91 7.00 16.25
C HIS A 6 2.85 8.01 15.59
N ALA A 7 4.16 7.76 15.68
CA ALA A 7 5.19 8.54 15.00
C ALA A 7 5.44 7.96 13.61
N TYR A 8 5.64 8.81 12.61
CA TYR A 8 6.14 8.41 11.29
C TYR A 8 7.58 8.89 11.16
N THR A 9 8.54 7.98 11.26
CA THR A 9 9.95 8.21 10.90
C THR A 9 10.31 7.31 9.75
N ASN A 10 10.91 7.87 8.70
CA ASN A 10 11.51 7.08 7.62
C ASN A 10 13.02 7.21 7.79
N GLU A 11 13.68 6.13 8.21
CA GLU A 11 15.06 6.12 8.72
C GLU A 11 16.16 6.15 7.65
N ASN A 12 15.82 6.34 6.36
CA ASN A 12 16.85 6.50 5.34
C ASN A 12 17.34 7.95 5.25
N GLU A 13 18.55 8.14 5.76
CA GLU A 13 19.30 9.36 6.01
C GLU A 13 19.16 10.45 4.92
N SER A 14 18.76 11.64 5.35
CA SER A 14 19.02 12.91 4.68
C SER A 14 19.77 13.82 5.65
N PRO A 15 20.80 14.58 5.23
CA PRO A 15 21.55 15.49 6.10
C PRO A 15 20.75 16.71 6.58
N HIS A 16 19.46 16.77 6.24
CA HIS A 16 18.51 17.78 6.68
C HIS A 16 17.39 17.02 7.39
N GLY A 17 17.28 17.22 8.72
CA GLY A 17 16.49 16.39 9.64
C GLY A 17 15.07 16.02 9.18
N SER A 18 14.56 14.95 9.76
CA SER A 18 13.25 14.38 9.48
C SER A 18 12.11 15.28 9.99
N ILE A 19 11.04 15.39 9.19
CA ILE A 19 9.75 15.97 9.62
C ILE A 19 8.89 14.81 10.13
N VAL A 20 8.38 14.91 11.35
CA VAL A 20 7.48 13.92 11.95
C VAL A 20 6.07 14.48 11.98
N VAL A 21 5.09 13.71 11.51
CA VAL A 21 3.67 14.11 11.53
C VAL A 21 2.92 13.18 12.47
N TYR A 22 2.33 13.76 13.51
CA TYR A 22 1.36 13.14 14.42
C TYR A 22 -0.03 13.63 14.05
N LEU A 23 -1.07 12.80 14.14
CA LEU A 23 -2.45 13.25 13.93
C LEU A 23 -3.24 13.12 15.23
N ASP A 24 -4.06 14.12 15.52
CA ASP A 24 -5.00 14.11 16.65
C ASP A 24 -6.41 13.99 16.09
N PHE A 25 -7.04 12.85 16.31
CA PHE A 25 -8.45 12.68 16.02
C PHE A 25 -9.20 13.18 17.25
N GLY A 26 -9.60 14.45 17.21
CA GLY A 26 -10.28 15.13 18.31
C GLY A 26 -11.41 14.30 18.91
N ARG A 27 -11.73 14.56 20.18
CA ARG A 27 -12.66 13.85 21.10
C ARG A 27 -14.09 13.63 20.58
N GLY A 28 -14.26 12.98 19.44
CA GLY A 28 -15.51 12.40 18.97
C GLY A 28 -15.39 10.90 19.17
N GLU A 29 -16.20 10.36 20.06
CA GLU A 29 -16.35 8.91 20.20
C GLU A 29 -16.75 8.32 18.84
N PHE A 30 -15.79 7.72 18.14
CA PHE A 30 -16.10 6.58 17.29
C PHE A 30 -16.53 5.47 18.23
N THR A 31 -17.81 5.42 18.58
CA THR A 31 -18.43 4.21 19.10
C THR A 31 -18.54 3.21 17.95
N SER A 32 -17.39 2.72 17.51
CA SER A 32 -17.36 1.36 17.01
C SER A 32 -17.75 0.51 18.21
N ARG A 33 -18.96 -0.07 18.21
CA ARG A 33 -19.24 -1.26 19.03
C ARG A 33 -18.34 -2.38 18.49
N ILE A 34 -17.04 -2.31 18.82
CA ILE A 34 -16.10 -3.40 18.68
C ILE A 34 -16.16 -4.10 20.03
N PHE A 35 -16.87 -5.21 20.07
CA PHE A 35 -16.63 -6.22 21.10
C PHE A 35 -15.16 -6.63 20.98
N GLY A 36 -14.32 -6.24 21.95
CA GLY A 36 -12.92 -6.67 22.06
C GLY A 36 -11.97 -6.14 20.97
N ALA A 37 -11.60 -4.87 21.02
CA ALA A 37 -10.49 -4.37 20.21
C ALA A 37 -9.16 -4.92 20.77
N ARG A 38 -8.67 -6.03 20.20
CA ARG A 38 -7.26 -6.41 20.33
C ARG A 38 -6.42 -5.38 19.59
N THR A 39 -5.42 -4.81 20.25
CA THR A 39 -4.30 -4.16 19.56
C THR A 39 -3.65 -5.21 18.68
N VAL A 40 -3.88 -5.13 17.37
CA VAL A 40 -3.20 -5.99 16.40
C VAL A 40 -1.80 -5.41 16.25
N VAL A 41 -0.81 -6.09 16.85
CA VAL A 41 0.60 -5.81 16.54
C VAL A 41 0.80 -6.13 15.08
N ALA A 42 1.37 -5.19 14.32
CA ALA A 42 1.64 -5.42 12.92
C ALA A 42 2.58 -6.61 12.76
N PHE A 43 2.19 -7.58 11.93
CA PHE A 43 3.06 -8.68 11.58
C PHE A 43 4.30 -8.14 10.87
N ASP A 44 5.47 -8.65 11.27
CA ASP A 44 6.73 -8.29 10.64
C ASP A 44 6.84 -8.98 9.28
N LEU A 45 6.47 -8.26 8.22
CA LEU A 45 6.48 -8.75 6.84
C LEU A 45 7.88 -9.24 6.38
N THR A 46 8.97 -8.83 7.05
CA THR A 46 10.33 -9.28 6.68
C THR A 46 10.56 -10.75 7.00
N LYS A 47 9.72 -11.34 7.86
CA LYS A 47 9.74 -12.76 8.22
C LYS A 47 8.99 -13.65 7.24
N ILE A 48 8.27 -13.06 6.27
CA ILE A 48 7.57 -13.83 5.25
C ILE A 48 8.60 -14.39 4.28
N GLU A 49 8.74 -15.71 4.29
CA GLU A 49 9.54 -16.41 3.30
C GLU A 49 8.90 -16.25 1.92
N ARG A 50 9.74 -15.90 0.95
CA ARG A 50 9.36 -15.63 -0.44
C ARG A 50 9.81 -16.80 -1.32
N HIS A 51 9.17 -17.96 -1.09
CA HIS A 51 9.39 -19.20 -1.80
C HIS A 51 8.15 -19.57 -2.65
N ILE A 52 8.38 -20.16 -3.82
CA ILE A 52 7.36 -20.74 -4.69
C ILE A 52 7.71 -22.23 -4.83
N GLU A 53 6.84 -23.11 -4.37
CA GLU A 53 7.05 -24.57 -4.37
C GLU A 53 7.16 -25.13 -5.79
N ARG A 54 6.31 -24.68 -6.70
CA ARG A 54 6.36 -25.08 -8.12
C ARG A 54 6.11 -23.92 -9.05
N GLN A 55 6.95 -23.81 -10.07
CA GLN A 55 6.85 -22.78 -11.09
C GLN A 55 6.58 -23.43 -12.44
N PRO A 56 5.72 -22.82 -13.29
CA PRO A 56 5.52 -23.26 -14.65
C PRO A 56 6.76 -22.96 -15.50
N GLU A 57 6.83 -23.56 -16.69
CA GLU A 57 7.79 -23.12 -17.71
C GLU A 57 7.36 -21.74 -18.23
N TYR A 58 8.12 -20.71 -17.86
CA TYR A 58 7.88 -19.35 -18.32
C TYR A 58 8.28 -19.18 -19.79
N THR A 59 7.54 -18.33 -20.48
CA THR A 59 7.77 -17.99 -21.89
C THR A 59 8.78 -16.87 -22.05
N THR A 60 8.97 -16.04 -21.03
CA THR A 60 9.95 -14.96 -21.02
C THR A 60 11.19 -15.34 -20.20
N ASP A 61 12.34 -14.79 -20.58
CA ASP A 61 13.61 -15.01 -19.85
C ASP A 61 13.68 -14.25 -18.50
N ALA A 62 12.72 -13.37 -18.24
CA ALA A 62 12.69 -12.50 -17.07
C ALA A 62 11.25 -12.30 -16.56
N PRO A 63 10.63 -13.34 -15.96
CA PRO A 63 9.34 -13.20 -15.30
C PRO A 63 9.43 -12.21 -14.14
N GLY A 64 8.35 -11.45 -13.94
CA GLY A 64 8.23 -10.50 -12.85
C GLY A 64 7.47 -11.08 -11.65
N TYR A 65 8.01 -10.99 -10.45
CA TYR A 65 7.45 -11.54 -9.22
C TYR A 65 6.92 -10.47 -8.27
N CYS A 66 5.76 -10.73 -7.66
CA CYS A 66 5.17 -9.93 -6.58
C CYS A 66 4.41 -10.84 -5.63
N LEU A 67 4.56 -10.62 -4.32
CA LEU A 67 3.81 -11.35 -3.30
C LEU A 67 2.70 -10.46 -2.74
N LEU A 68 1.47 -10.95 -2.73
CA LEU A 68 0.37 -10.32 -2.01
C LEU A 68 0.15 -11.04 -0.69
N VAL A 69 -0.16 -10.29 0.36
CA VAL A 69 -0.57 -10.86 1.64
C VAL A 69 -1.84 -10.22 2.14
N PHE A 70 -2.72 -11.01 2.78
CA PHE A 70 -4.06 -10.56 3.14
C PHE A 70 -4.36 -10.70 4.63
N GLY A 71 -5.17 -9.76 5.14
CA GLY A 71 -5.68 -9.76 6.50
C GLY A 71 -4.71 -9.16 7.53
N PRO A 72 -5.14 -8.99 8.79
CA PRO A 72 -4.37 -8.31 9.83
C PRO A 72 -2.99 -8.94 10.09
N GLU A 73 -2.90 -10.26 9.97
CA GLU A 73 -1.72 -11.06 10.33
C GLU A 73 -0.93 -11.54 9.09
N ALA A 74 -1.33 -11.12 7.88
CA ALA A 74 -0.65 -11.47 6.62
C ALA A 74 -0.55 -12.99 6.31
N GLU A 75 -1.43 -13.80 6.89
CA GLU A 75 -1.35 -15.27 6.81
C GLU A 75 -1.64 -15.83 5.42
N THR A 76 -2.55 -15.19 4.68
CA THR A 76 -2.86 -15.61 3.31
C THR A 76 -1.89 -14.94 2.36
N ARG A 77 -1.15 -15.77 1.63
CA ARG A 77 -0.16 -15.38 0.64
C ARG A 77 -0.68 -15.72 -0.75
N VAL A 78 -0.43 -14.85 -1.72
CA VAL A 78 -0.78 -15.07 -3.12
C VAL A 78 0.36 -14.57 -3.98
N TRP A 79 0.98 -15.48 -4.70
CA TRP A 79 1.96 -15.14 -5.72
C TRP A 79 1.32 -14.57 -6.97
N LEU A 80 1.95 -13.54 -7.51
CA LEU A 80 1.73 -13.03 -8.85
C LEU A 80 3.03 -13.14 -9.63
N VAL A 81 2.97 -13.81 -10.78
CA VAL A 81 4.10 -13.89 -11.71
C VAL A 81 3.68 -13.41 -13.09
N ASN A 82 4.25 -12.29 -13.52
CA ASN A 82 4.02 -11.72 -14.84
C ASN A 82 5.02 -12.28 -15.84
N ASP A 83 4.51 -13.00 -16.83
CA ASP A 83 5.26 -13.65 -17.90
C ASP A 83 4.73 -13.17 -19.26
N GLY A 84 5.14 -11.97 -19.68
CA GLY A 84 4.72 -11.37 -20.94
C GLY A 84 3.23 -11.04 -21.00
N ASN A 85 2.47 -11.87 -21.72
CA ASN A 85 1.00 -11.76 -21.90
C ASN A 85 0.22 -12.67 -20.94
N VAL A 86 0.93 -13.36 -20.05
CA VAL A 86 0.36 -14.26 -19.05
C VAL A 86 0.66 -13.70 -17.66
N LEU A 87 -0.35 -13.70 -16.79
CA LEU A 87 -0.17 -13.50 -15.35
C LEU A 87 -0.56 -14.81 -14.65
N TYR A 88 0.40 -15.44 -13.98
CA TYR A 88 0.14 -16.55 -13.07
C TYR A 88 -0.26 -15.98 -11.71
N VAL A 89 -1.32 -16.55 -11.12
CA VAL A 89 -1.92 -16.09 -9.87
C VAL A 89 -2.17 -17.31 -9.00
N ASP A 90 -1.48 -17.41 -7.87
CA ASP A 90 -1.70 -18.44 -6.85
C ASP A 90 -3.01 -18.14 -6.10
N ARG A 91 -4.13 -18.58 -6.67
CA ARG A 91 -5.47 -18.22 -6.16
C ARG A 91 -5.82 -18.92 -4.86
N ASN A 92 -5.18 -20.05 -4.59
CA ASN A 92 -5.47 -20.92 -3.46
C ASN A 92 -4.42 -20.78 -2.32
N GLY A 93 -3.32 -20.09 -2.57
CA GLY A 93 -2.25 -19.79 -1.63
C GLY A 93 -1.36 -21.00 -1.31
N ASN A 94 -1.23 -21.96 -2.23
CA ASN A 94 -0.49 -23.21 -2.02
C ASN A 94 0.96 -23.15 -2.53
N ASP A 95 1.41 -22.01 -3.05
CA ASP A 95 2.74 -21.79 -3.62
C ASP A 95 3.07 -22.67 -4.86
N ASP A 96 2.08 -23.31 -5.51
CA ASP A 96 2.22 -24.11 -6.74
C ASP A 96 1.56 -23.40 -7.92
N LEU A 97 2.35 -22.70 -8.74
CA LEU A 97 1.88 -21.91 -9.89
C LEU A 97 1.63 -22.73 -11.19
N THR A 98 1.60 -24.06 -11.10
CA THR A 98 1.44 -24.95 -12.25
C THR A 98 0.00 -25.39 -12.50
N GLU A 99 -0.93 -25.01 -11.64
CA GLU A 99 -2.33 -25.40 -11.75
C GLU A 99 -3.03 -24.67 -12.91
N VAL A 100 -3.98 -25.37 -13.55
CA VAL A 100 -4.62 -24.89 -14.78
C VAL A 100 -5.39 -23.59 -14.59
N ASP A 101 -5.96 -23.39 -13.40
CA ASP A 101 -6.80 -22.24 -13.06
C ASP A 101 -6.00 -21.06 -12.53
N GLU A 102 -4.67 -21.10 -12.50
CA GLU A 102 -3.80 -20.01 -12.05
C GLU A 102 -3.37 -19.09 -13.18
N ARG A 103 -3.39 -19.61 -14.41
CA ARG A 103 -2.96 -18.89 -15.60
C ARG A 103 -4.02 -17.90 -16.10
N VAL A 104 -3.66 -16.62 -16.17
CA VAL A 104 -4.52 -15.56 -16.73
C VAL A 104 -3.89 -15.01 -18.00
N ILE A 105 -4.53 -15.29 -19.14
CA ILE A 105 -4.03 -14.84 -20.45
C ILE A 105 -4.73 -13.54 -20.82
N GLN A 106 -3.94 -12.56 -21.27
CA GLN A 106 -4.49 -11.34 -21.86
C GLN A 106 -5.02 -11.64 -23.27
N PRO A 107 -6.25 -11.21 -23.62
CA PRO A 107 -6.75 -11.33 -25.00
C PRO A 107 -5.85 -10.55 -25.97
N GLU A 108 -5.57 -11.12 -27.15
CA GLU A 108 -4.73 -10.48 -28.18
C GLU A 108 -5.25 -9.11 -28.63
N THR A 109 -6.56 -8.89 -28.54
CA THR A 109 -7.23 -7.63 -28.92
C THR A 109 -7.13 -6.55 -27.84
N SER A 110 -6.57 -6.87 -26.67
CA SER A 110 -6.54 -5.93 -25.54
C SER A 110 -5.50 -4.84 -25.76
N THR A 111 -5.96 -3.58 -25.77
CA THR A 111 -5.10 -2.39 -25.86
C THR A 111 -4.42 -2.03 -24.54
N SER A 112 -4.69 -2.76 -23.45
CA SER A 112 -4.09 -2.55 -22.13
C SER A 112 -3.70 -3.86 -21.47
N ARG A 113 -2.53 -3.93 -20.82
CA ARG A 113 -2.08 -5.12 -20.08
C ARG A 113 -2.79 -5.25 -18.73
N THR A 114 -4.09 -5.51 -18.79
CA THR A 114 -4.97 -5.66 -17.64
C THR A 114 -5.36 -7.12 -17.48
N PHE A 115 -5.12 -7.68 -16.30
CA PHE A 115 -5.45 -9.05 -15.92
C PHE A 115 -6.56 -9.04 -14.89
N ASP A 116 -7.68 -9.70 -15.19
CA ASP A 116 -8.71 -10.00 -14.20
C ASP A 116 -8.32 -11.30 -13.50
N ALA A 117 -7.70 -11.17 -12.33
CA ALA A 117 -7.24 -12.31 -11.55
C ALA A 117 -8.41 -13.03 -10.85
N GLY A 118 -9.63 -12.49 -10.93
CA GLY A 118 -10.80 -13.12 -10.35
C GLY A 118 -10.81 -13.09 -8.82
N LEU A 119 -11.41 -14.13 -8.23
CA LEU A 119 -11.62 -14.24 -6.79
C LEU A 119 -10.48 -15.01 -6.13
N ILE A 120 -9.80 -14.36 -5.20
CA ILE A 120 -8.89 -14.96 -4.22
C ILE A 120 -9.69 -15.22 -2.95
N ARG A 121 -9.45 -16.35 -2.29
CA ARG A 121 -10.01 -16.62 -0.95
C ARG A 121 -8.87 -16.71 0.05
N ASP A 122 -9.05 -16.08 1.20
CA ASP A 122 -8.16 -16.37 2.32
C ASP A 122 -8.60 -17.61 3.10
N GLN A 123 -7.78 -18.00 4.08
CA GLN A 123 -8.04 -19.15 4.95
C GLN A 123 -9.36 -19.06 5.73
N LEU A 124 -9.93 -17.85 5.88
CA LEU A 124 -11.25 -17.62 6.49
C LEU A 124 -12.37 -17.56 5.44
N ALA A 125 -12.11 -18.02 4.21
CA ALA A 125 -13.00 -17.99 3.06
C ALA A 125 -13.50 -16.57 2.67
N ARG A 126 -12.81 -15.51 3.10
CA ARG A 126 -13.15 -14.14 2.69
C ARG A 126 -12.68 -13.95 1.24
N GLY A 127 -13.58 -13.44 0.41
CA GLY A 127 -13.35 -13.24 -1.00
C GLY A 127 -12.76 -11.87 -1.34
N TYR A 128 -11.68 -11.87 -2.13
CA TYR A 128 -11.03 -10.68 -2.69
C TYR A 128 -11.07 -10.74 -4.20
N SER A 129 -11.71 -9.75 -4.84
CA SER A 129 -11.56 -9.58 -6.29
C SER A 129 -10.28 -8.80 -6.58
N LEU A 130 -9.39 -9.36 -7.41
CA LEU A 130 -8.11 -8.78 -7.77
C LEU A 130 -8.10 -8.41 -9.26
N ARG A 131 -7.61 -7.20 -9.55
CA ARG A 131 -7.26 -6.78 -10.91
C ARG A 131 -5.87 -6.15 -10.92
N VAL A 132 -5.06 -6.57 -11.89
CA VAL A 132 -3.68 -6.13 -12.07
C VAL A 132 -3.55 -5.39 -13.39
N TYR A 133 -2.89 -4.23 -13.38
CA TYR A 133 -2.66 -3.39 -14.55
C TYR A 133 -1.15 -3.24 -14.76
N MET A 134 -0.57 -4.11 -15.57
CA MET A 134 0.86 -4.12 -15.87
C MET A 134 1.23 -2.94 -16.77
N GLN A 135 2.35 -2.28 -16.47
CA GLN A 135 2.94 -1.21 -17.26
C GLN A 135 4.14 -1.76 -18.04
N SER A 136 4.45 -1.19 -19.21
CA SER A 136 5.57 -1.63 -20.06
C SER A 136 6.92 -1.60 -19.35
N ASP A 137 7.08 -0.74 -18.35
CA ASP A 137 8.30 -0.57 -17.57
C ASP A 137 8.49 -1.61 -16.45
N GLY A 138 7.65 -2.65 -16.37
CA GLY A 138 7.70 -3.69 -15.34
C GLY A 138 7.05 -3.31 -13.99
N THR A 139 6.43 -2.13 -13.90
CA THR A 139 5.61 -1.75 -12.74
C THR A 139 4.15 -2.16 -12.92
N ALA A 140 3.40 -2.20 -11.82
CA ALA A 140 2.00 -2.58 -11.84
C ALA A 140 1.12 -1.60 -11.06
N LYS A 141 -0.17 -1.54 -11.39
CA LYS A 141 -1.20 -1.05 -10.47
C LYS A 141 -2.05 -2.23 -10.04
N LEU A 142 -2.40 -2.28 -8.77
CA LEU A 142 -3.25 -3.35 -8.24
C LEU A 142 -4.49 -2.72 -7.65
N ARG A 143 -5.62 -3.38 -7.88
CA ARG A 143 -6.90 -3.04 -7.28
C ARG A 143 -7.49 -4.29 -6.64
N VAL A 144 -7.71 -4.23 -5.34
CA VAL A 144 -8.31 -5.31 -4.55
C VAL A 144 -9.62 -4.82 -3.95
N LYS A 145 -10.66 -5.64 -3.99
CA LYS A 145 -11.91 -5.40 -3.26
C LYS A 145 -12.27 -6.62 -2.42
N GLN A 146 -12.47 -6.42 -1.12
CA GLN A 146 -12.96 -7.44 -0.21
C GLN A 146 -14.49 -7.34 -0.12
N GLY A 147 -15.21 -8.37 -0.56
CA GLY A 147 -16.68 -8.43 -0.52
C GLY A 147 -17.39 -7.16 -1.05
N SER A 148 -18.33 -6.63 -0.28
CA SER A 148 -19.04 -5.37 -0.57
C SER A 148 -18.27 -4.11 -0.16
N GLY A 149 -17.07 -4.26 0.41
CA GLY A 149 -16.27 -3.18 0.97
C GLY A 149 -15.65 -2.24 -0.07
N ASN A 150 -14.86 -1.29 0.42
CA ASN A 150 -14.11 -0.35 -0.41
C ASN A 150 -12.92 -1.04 -1.10
N TYR A 151 -12.48 -0.45 -2.20
CA TYR A 151 -11.26 -0.87 -2.88
C TYR A 151 -10.02 -0.40 -2.13
N GLN A 152 -9.02 -1.28 -2.04
CA GLN A 152 -7.63 -0.93 -1.77
C GLN A 152 -6.83 -0.96 -3.07
N TYR A 153 -5.80 -0.12 -3.13
CA TYR A 153 -5.00 0.08 -4.33
C TYR A 153 -3.51 0.23 -4.00
N ALA A 154 -2.67 -0.43 -4.79
CA ALA A 154 -1.23 -0.17 -4.85
C ALA A 154 -0.89 0.46 -6.22
N GLY A 155 -0.02 1.47 -6.23
CA GLY A 155 0.43 2.14 -7.45
C GLY A 155 -0.61 3.00 -8.19
N TRP A 156 -1.73 3.36 -7.55
CA TRP A 156 -2.82 4.08 -8.24
C TRP A 156 -2.52 5.57 -8.45
N SER A 157 -2.94 6.08 -9.61
CA SER A 157 -2.82 7.50 -9.98
C SER A 157 -1.38 8.01 -9.86
N LYS A 158 -1.10 8.93 -8.92
CA LYS A 158 0.25 9.49 -8.69
C LYS A 158 1.09 8.71 -7.69
N ALA A 159 0.54 7.69 -7.03
CA ALA A 159 1.30 6.83 -6.15
C ALA A 159 2.42 6.12 -6.91
N THR A 160 3.55 5.92 -6.24
CA THR A 160 4.63 5.10 -6.78
C THR A 160 4.11 3.69 -7.02
N LYS A 161 4.41 3.12 -8.18
CA LYS A 161 3.93 1.80 -8.59
C LYS A 161 4.91 0.74 -8.12
N PRO A 162 4.43 -0.38 -7.56
CA PRO A 162 5.30 -1.51 -7.27
C PRO A 162 5.92 -2.03 -8.57
N ARG A 163 7.23 -2.28 -8.52
CA ARG A 163 7.98 -2.97 -9.57
C ARG A 163 8.02 -4.45 -9.23
N PHE A 164 7.61 -5.29 -10.17
CA PHE A 164 7.75 -6.73 -10.01
C PHE A 164 9.25 -7.07 -10.12
N ALA A 165 9.75 -7.86 -9.19
CA ALA A 165 11.18 -8.22 -9.14
C ALA A 165 11.49 -9.31 -10.16
N ASN A 166 12.76 -9.49 -10.53
CA ASN A 166 13.17 -10.55 -11.46
C ASN A 166 13.38 -11.91 -10.76
N LYS A 167 13.22 -11.95 -9.43
CA LYS A 167 13.38 -13.15 -8.60
C LYS A 167 12.34 -13.17 -7.48
N PRO A 168 11.86 -14.35 -7.03
CA PRO A 168 10.93 -14.46 -5.92
C PRO A 168 11.44 -13.80 -4.63
N GLU A 169 12.72 -13.99 -4.28
CA GLU A 169 13.32 -13.53 -3.03
C GLU A 169 13.48 -12.00 -2.97
N GLU A 170 13.31 -11.32 -4.10
CA GLU A 170 13.36 -9.86 -4.22
C GLU A 170 11.97 -9.26 -4.42
N ALA A 171 10.93 -10.10 -4.57
CA ALA A 171 9.57 -9.66 -4.85
C ALA A 171 9.06 -8.68 -3.79
N PRO A 172 8.44 -7.55 -4.18
CA PRO A 172 7.76 -6.69 -3.21
C PRO A 172 6.62 -7.46 -2.55
N ILE A 173 6.34 -7.11 -1.29
CA ILE A 173 5.21 -7.65 -0.53
C ILE A 173 4.17 -6.55 -0.41
N ILE A 174 2.98 -6.76 -0.98
CA ILE A 174 1.85 -5.83 -0.87
C ILE A 174 0.84 -6.39 0.11
N HIS A 175 0.66 -5.69 1.23
CA HIS A 175 -0.22 -6.15 2.30
C HIS A 175 -1.60 -5.52 2.18
N PHE A 176 -2.64 -6.30 1.87
CA PHE A 176 -4.02 -5.83 1.80
C PHE A 176 -4.81 -6.19 3.06
N GLY A 177 -5.51 -5.21 3.65
CA GLY A 177 -6.33 -5.44 4.84
C GLY A 177 -5.51 -5.75 6.11
N GLY A 178 -4.24 -5.37 6.10
CA GLY A 178 -3.39 -5.30 7.28
C GLY A 178 -3.71 -4.12 8.21
N PRO A 179 -2.84 -3.88 9.21
CA PRO A 179 -2.93 -2.71 10.08
C PRO A 179 -2.80 -1.40 9.30
N MET A 180 -3.76 -0.50 9.51
CA MET A 180 -3.79 0.77 8.79
C MET A 180 -2.80 1.79 9.37
N THR A 181 -2.20 2.57 8.48
CA THR A 181 -1.34 3.71 8.77
C THR A 181 -1.52 4.80 7.72
N PHE A 182 -0.82 5.92 7.89
CA PHE A 182 -0.70 6.95 6.88
C PHE A 182 0.52 6.70 5.99
N GLY A 183 0.32 6.86 4.69
CA GLY A 183 1.39 6.81 3.69
C GLY A 183 1.40 8.09 2.84
N GLN A 184 2.57 8.51 2.39
CA GLN A 184 2.67 9.63 1.46
C GLN A 184 2.01 9.28 0.11
N TYR A 185 1.18 10.19 -0.39
CA TYR A 185 0.58 10.06 -1.71
C TYR A 185 1.53 10.56 -2.81
N GLY A 186 2.12 9.61 -3.53
CA GLY A 186 3.00 9.88 -4.66
C GLY A 186 4.45 10.13 -4.27
N PRO A 187 5.27 10.66 -5.19
CA PRO A 187 6.70 10.80 -4.96
C PRO A 187 7.00 11.74 -3.80
N ARG A 188 8.20 11.60 -3.23
CA ARG A 188 8.71 12.51 -2.21
C ARG A 188 8.54 13.95 -2.68
N GLN A 189 8.01 14.80 -1.82
CA GLN A 189 7.71 16.19 -2.13
C GLN A 189 8.58 17.08 -1.26
N SER A 190 9.26 18.04 -1.89
CA SER A 190 9.88 19.15 -1.18
C SER A 190 8.85 20.26 -1.03
N LEU A 191 8.49 20.58 0.21
CA LEU A 191 7.56 21.66 0.48
C LEU A 191 8.35 22.98 0.60
N PRO A 192 7.99 24.01 -0.19
CA PRO A 192 8.66 25.30 -0.10
C PRO A 192 8.31 25.99 1.22
N ARG A 193 9.27 26.71 1.80
CA ARG A 193 9.05 27.49 3.04
C ARG A 193 8.12 28.69 2.81
N ASP A 194 8.31 29.37 1.69
CA ASP A 194 7.43 30.45 1.24
C ASP A 194 6.34 29.86 0.33
N ILE A 195 5.09 30.24 0.58
CA ILE A 195 3.90 29.75 -0.12
C ILE A 195 3.22 30.83 -0.96
N GLU A 196 3.69 32.07 -0.93
CA GLU A 196 3.08 33.19 -1.66
C GLU A 196 3.13 32.95 -3.17
N GLY A 197 1.99 33.17 -3.84
CA GLY A 197 1.83 32.91 -5.28
C GLY A 197 1.93 31.43 -5.70
N LYS A 198 2.11 30.47 -4.77
CA LYS A 198 2.29 29.05 -5.10
C LYS A 198 0.99 28.27 -4.94
N SER A 199 0.76 27.35 -5.88
CA SER A 199 -0.38 26.44 -5.84
C SER A 199 -0.29 25.48 -4.65
N TYR A 200 -1.43 25.23 -3.99
CA TYR A 200 -1.59 24.21 -2.94
C TYR A 200 -1.01 22.83 -3.34
N ARG A 201 -1.03 22.49 -4.64
CA ARG A 201 -0.45 21.23 -5.15
C ARG A 201 1.05 21.11 -4.92
N LYS A 202 1.74 22.23 -4.73
CA LYS A 202 3.19 22.34 -4.45
C LYS A 202 3.49 22.66 -2.99
N THR A 203 2.49 23.07 -2.20
CA THR A 203 2.67 23.51 -0.80
C THR A 203 1.95 22.63 0.22
N SER A 204 1.20 21.61 -0.22
CA SER A 204 0.51 20.67 0.67
C SER A 204 1.15 19.28 0.64
N LEU A 205 1.38 18.71 1.82
CA LEU A 205 1.63 17.29 1.99
C LEU A 205 0.35 16.50 1.68
N LYS A 206 0.48 15.47 0.84
CA LYS A 206 -0.65 14.59 0.51
C LYS A 206 -0.44 13.25 1.18
N LEU A 207 -1.42 12.82 1.96
CA LEU A 207 -1.41 11.56 2.68
C LEU A 207 -2.58 10.68 2.23
N MET A 208 -2.36 9.37 2.28
CA MET A 208 -3.37 8.34 2.12
C MET A 208 -3.45 7.52 3.41
N ILE A 209 -4.62 6.94 3.67
CA ILE A 209 -4.77 5.86 4.66
C ILE A 209 -4.67 4.53 3.92
N GLY A 210 -3.92 3.59 4.47
CA GLY A 210 -3.65 2.31 3.84
C GLY A 210 -2.78 1.43 4.70
N THR A 211 -2.26 0.37 4.12
CA THR A 211 -1.46 -0.65 4.79
C THR A 211 -0.04 -0.66 4.22
N PRO A 212 1.00 -0.69 5.07
CA PRO A 212 2.38 -0.71 4.62
C PRO A 212 2.72 -2.07 4.02
N GLY A 213 3.62 -2.08 3.03
CA GLY A 213 4.20 -3.29 2.44
C GLY A 213 5.73 -3.25 2.46
N ILE A 214 6.37 -4.23 1.81
CA ILE A 214 7.81 -4.26 1.58
C ILE A 214 8.11 -3.95 0.11
N GLY A 215 9.10 -3.10 -0.11
CA GLY A 215 9.52 -2.66 -1.44
C GLY A 215 8.83 -1.36 -1.88
N GLU A 216 9.43 -0.71 -2.87
CA GLU A 216 8.94 0.57 -3.38
C GLU A 216 7.52 0.40 -3.99
N GLY A 217 6.61 1.33 -3.71
CA GLY A 217 5.25 1.31 -4.26
C GLY A 217 4.31 0.28 -3.63
N SER A 218 4.74 -0.46 -2.61
CA SER A 218 3.96 -1.53 -1.95
C SER A 218 2.83 -1.04 -1.04
N PHE A 219 2.73 0.26 -0.78
CA PHE A 219 1.67 0.83 0.07
C PHE A 219 0.28 0.62 -0.56
N ALA A 220 -0.57 -0.14 0.11
CA ALA A 220 -1.93 -0.42 -0.32
C ALA A 220 -2.91 0.58 0.31
N SER A 221 -3.24 1.62 -0.44
CA SER A 221 -4.10 2.71 0.00
C SER A 221 -5.58 2.44 -0.25
N TYR A 222 -6.44 2.87 0.66
CA TYR A 222 -7.88 2.97 0.38
C TYR A 222 -8.14 4.22 -0.47
N HIS A 223 -8.97 4.08 -1.50
CA HIS A 223 -9.43 5.27 -2.22
C HIS A 223 -10.29 6.13 -1.30
N CYS A 224 -10.02 7.43 -1.28
CA CYS A 224 -10.69 8.39 -0.42
C CYS A 224 -12.16 8.58 -0.83
N ARG A 225 -13.02 7.63 -0.42
CA ARG A 225 -14.42 7.89 -0.11
C ARG A 225 -14.62 8.23 1.36
N CYS A 226 -13.52 8.34 2.13
CA CYS A 226 -13.51 8.84 3.49
C CYS A 226 -14.41 10.09 3.53
N ARG A 227 -15.48 10.03 4.33
CA ARG A 227 -16.40 11.15 4.55
C ARG A 227 -15.55 12.39 4.82
N ARG A 228 -16.01 13.53 4.31
CA ARG A 228 -15.41 14.86 4.50
C ARG A 228 -15.49 15.26 5.99
N ASP A 229 -14.76 14.57 6.85
CA ASP A 229 -14.56 15.02 8.22
C ASP A 229 -13.61 16.22 8.17
N LYS A 230 -14.16 17.39 8.47
CA LYS A 230 -13.45 18.67 8.41
C LYS A 230 -12.58 18.90 9.64
N ASN A 231 -12.56 17.97 10.60
CA ASN A 231 -11.99 18.19 11.93
C ASN A 231 -10.70 17.42 12.20
N MET A 232 -10.12 16.73 11.21
CA MET A 232 -8.83 16.06 11.39
C MET A 232 -7.72 17.10 11.55
N THR A 233 -6.92 17.04 12.62
CA THR A 233 -5.74 17.90 12.82
C THR A 233 -4.46 17.08 12.83
N ALA A 234 -3.37 17.72 12.40
CA ALA A 234 -2.03 17.16 12.29
C ALA A 234 -1.05 18.00 13.11
N LYS A 235 -0.39 17.41 14.09
CA LYS A 235 0.79 17.98 14.75
C LYS A 235 2.03 17.61 13.94
N VAL A 236 2.63 18.60 13.28
CA VAL A 236 3.85 18.46 12.50
C VAL A 236 5.03 18.97 13.32
N GLU A 237 6.08 18.17 13.44
CA GLU A 237 7.32 18.53 14.09
C GLU A 237 8.42 18.78 13.05
N TYR A 238 9.08 19.93 13.16
CA TYR A 238 10.18 20.35 12.30
C TYR A 238 11.49 20.36 13.10
N PRO A 239 12.61 19.94 12.48
CA PRO A 239 13.92 20.06 13.09
C PRO A 239 14.30 21.55 13.26
N SER A 240 14.88 21.88 14.41
CA SER A 240 15.38 23.24 14.68
C SER A 240 16.67 23.51 13.91
N ARG A 241 16.82 24.74 13.40
CA ARG A 241 18.01 25.17 12.64
C ARG A 241 19.23 25.42 13.54
N SER A 242 19.05 25.62 14.84
CA SER A 242 20.08 26.17 15.74
C SER A 242 20.26 25.37 17.04
N GLY A 243 20.03 24.05 17.01
CA GLY A 243 20.22 23.18 18.17
C GLY A 243 19.18 23.32 19.28
N GLY A 244 18.10 24.08 19.05
CA GLY A 244 16.92 24.08 19.92
C GLY A 244 16.08 22.82 19.75
N GLY A 245 15.14 22.58 20.67
CA GLY A 245 14.15 21.50 20.53
C GLY A 245 13.30 21.61 19.25
N PRO A 246 12.62 20.52 18.85
CA PRO A 246 11.78 20.51 17.65
C PRO A 246 10.67 21.56 17.72
N ILE A 247 10.32 22.15 16.58
CA ILE A 247 9.20 23.08 16.47
C ILE A 247 7.96 22.27 16.11
N THR A 248 6.97 22.22 17.00
CA THR A 248 5.68 21.56 16.76
C THR A 248 4.65 22.58 16.28
N THR A 249 3.89 22.25 15.23
CA THR A 249 2.77 23.05 14.74
C THR A 249 1.55 22.17 14.54
N GLU A 250 0.38 22.61 14.99
CA GLU A 250 -0.88 21.95 14.68
C GLU A 250 -1.50 22.53 13.40
N VAL A 251 -1.88 21.66 12.48
CA VAL A 251 -2.37 21.99 11.15
C VAL A 251 -3.70 21.27 10.93
N ALA A 252 -4.76 22.02 10.68
CA ALA A 252 -6.02 21.42 10.27
C ALA A 252 -5.86 20.78 8.88
N TYR A 253 -6.28 19.53 8.74
CA TYR A 253 -6.26 18.83 7.47
C TYR A 253 -7.29 19.44 6.53
N LYS A 254 -6.82 20.05 5.45
CA LYS A 254 -7.68 20.57 4.38
C LYS A 254 -7.81 19.50 3.30
N MET A 255 -8.94 18.79 3.29
CA MET A 255 -9.29 17.93 2.16
C MET A 255 -9.56 18.79 0.92
N HIS A 256 -8.65 18.74 -0.05
CA HIS A 256 -8.86 19.29 -1.38
C HIS A 256 -9.40 18.19 -2.30
N GLY A 257 -10.61 18.39 -2.81
CA GLY A 257 -11.28 17.52 -3.79
C GLY A 257 -10.63 17.54 -5.17
#